data_AF-A0ABD0PVT7-F1
#
_entry.id   AF-A0ABD0PVT7-F1
#
_cell.length_a   1.000
_cell.length_b   1.000
_cell.length_c   1.000
_cell.angle_alpha   90.00
_cell.angle_beta   90.00
_cell.angle_gamma   90.00
#
_symmetry.space_group_name_H-M   'P 1'
#
loop_
_entity.id
_entity.type
_entity.pdbx_description
1 polymer ?
#
loop_
_entity_poly.entity_id
_entity_poly.type
_entity_poly.pdbx_seq_one_letter_code
_entity_poly.pdbx_strand_id
1 'polypeptide(L)'
;MGILQCTSPLERFPAVGQPSSAPLPTIHKNLEANWRLLNRSFAPEGGAVTDVTDLQKELLGLMGMDVHFANSSPLKEAKEVRSAYCLHVLNHVLKANTRVLRNNAKLKETKDVHEEFRDQGITRPKVLILVPFRDGALRVVQTFITLLEPKDKKMDVSSKKRFKEQFGEEAAETPSNLHRPDDYHAVFSGNIDDHFRI
;
A
#
# COMPACT_ATOMS: atom_id res chain seq x y z
N MET A 1 19.99 -37.95 2.47
CA MET A 1 20.41 -36.77 1.68
C MET A 1 19.29 -36.46 0.71
N GLY A 2 18.35 -35.59 1.08
CA GLY A 2 17.20 -35.25 0.23
C GLY A 2 17.55 -34.10 -0.71
N ILE A 3 17.50 -34.33 -2.02
CA ILE A 3 17.66 -33.27 -3.02
C ILE A 3 16.29 -32.61 -3.18
N LEU A 4 16.18 -31.34 -2.82
CA LEU A 4 15.01 -30.52 -3.11
C LEU A 4 15.04 -30.16 -4.60
N GLN A 5 14.19 -30.84 -5.38
CA GLN A 5 13.95 -30.48 -6.77
C GLN A 5 12.87 -29.39 -6.81
N CYS A 6 13.29 -28.13 -6.93
CA CYS A 6 12.36 -27.04 -7.23
C CYS A 6 12.20 -26.93 -8.74
N THR A 7 11.08 -27.43 -9.26
CA THR A 7 10.68 -27.24 -10.66
C THR A 7 9.41 -26.41 -10.70
N SER A 8 9.51 -25.11 -10.36
CA SER A 8 8.48 -24.16 -10.81
C SER A 8 8.91 -23.64 -12.19
N PRO A 9 8.09 -23.83 -13.24
CA PRO A 9 8.31 -23.09 -14.47
C PRO A 9 8.22 -21.61 -14.13
N LEU A 10 9.22 -20.82 -14.54
CA LEU A 10 9.15 -19.37 -14.44
C LEU A 10 7.94 -18.92 -15.26
N GLU A 11 6.88 -18.48 -14.58
CA GLU A 11 5.76 -17.83 -15.25
C GLU A 11 6.32 -16.61 -15.99
N ARG A 12 6.22 -16.65 -17.32
CA ARG A 12 6.61 -15.51 -18.16
C ARG A 12 5.52 -14.47 -18.06
N PHE A 13 5.70 -13.55 -17.13
CA PHE A 13 4.91 -12.33 -17.13
C PHE A 13 5.34 -11.45 -18.30
N PRO A 14 4.38 -10.76 -18.93
CA PRO A 14 4.71 -9.78 -19.96
C PRO A 14 5.60 -8.68 -19.38
N ALA A 15 6.43 -8.06 -20.22
CA ALA A 15 7.32 -7.00 -19.78
C ALA A 15 6.50 -5.81 -19.22
N VAL A 16 7.07 -5.12 -18.22
CA VAL A 16 6.46 -3.93 -17.61
C VAL A 16 6.00 -2.95 -18.69
N GLY A 17 4.71 -2.57 -18.66
CA GLY A 17 4.10 -1.71 -19.69
C GLY A 17 3.32 -2.44 -20.79
N GLN A 18 3.23 -3.78 -20.76
CA GLN A 18 2.26 -4.53 -21.56
C GLN A 18 0.97 -4.76 -20.74
N PRO A 19 -0.22 -4.74 -21.38
CA PRO A 19 -1.47 -4.98 -20.67
C PRO A 19 -1.47 -6.36 -20.04
N SER A 20 -1.32 -6.41 -18.72
CA SER A 20 -1.38 -7.64 -17.95
C SER A 20 -2.78 -8.25 -18.08
N SER A 21 -2.85 -9.50 -18.54
CA SER A 21 -4.08 -10.29 -18.55
C SER A 21 -4.43 -10.87 -17.17
N ALA A 22 -3.63 -10.58 -16.15
CA ALA A 22 -3.86 -11.08 -14.80
C ALA A 22 -5.14 -10.44 -14.21
N PRO A 23 -6.07 -11.25 -13.67
CA PRO A 23 -7.27 -10.70 -13.05
C PRO A 23 -6.90 -9.87 -11.81
N LEU A 24 -7.56 -8.73 -11.62
CA LEU A 24 -7.39 -7.93 -10.42
C LEU A 24 -7.73 -8.75 -9.17
N PRO A 25 -6.97 -8.60 -8.07
CA PRO A 25 -7.29 -9.30 -6.84
C PRO A 25 -8.64 -8.83 -6.30
N THR A 26 -9.41 -9.73 -5.69
CA THR A 26 -10.64 -9.35 -4.99
C THR A 26 -10.32 -8.31 -3.92
N ILE A 27 -10.87 -7.11 -4.04
CA ILE A 27 -10.66 -6.03 -3.06
C ILE A 27 -11.67 -6.16 -1.93
N HIS A 28 -11.23 -5.94 -0.69
CA HIS A 28 -12.12 -5.90 0.46
C HIS A 28 -13.13 -4.75 0.32
N LYS A 29 -14.42 -5.02 0.56
CA LYS A 29 -15.54 -4.07 0.36
C LYS A 29 -15.32 -2.67 0.95
N ASN A 30 -14.66 -2.58 2.10
CA ASN A 30 -14.38 -1.30 2.77
C ASN A 30 -13.41 -0.41 1.99
N LEU A 31 -12.58 -0.98 1.11
CA LEU A 31 -11.59 -0.26 0.32
C LEU A 31 -12.11 0.10 -1.08
N GLU A 32 -13.07 -0.66 -1.62
CA GLU A 32 -13.49 -0.57 -3.02
C GLU A 32 -14.00 0.83 -3.40
N ALA A 33 -14.85 1.43 -2.57
CA ALA A 33 -15.41 2.76 -2.83
C ALA A 33 -14.34 3.86 -2.79
N ASN A 34 -13.44 3.81 -1.80
CA ASN A 34 -12.39 4.80 -1.59
C ASN A 34 -11.25 4.65 -2.59
N TRP A 35 -10.99 3.43 -3.05
CA TRP A 35 -10.05 3.15 -4.12
C TRP A 35 -10.42 3.88 -5.41
N ARG A 36 -11.68 3.75 -5.84
CA ARG A 36 -12.19 4.47 -7.02
C ARG A 36 -12.07 5.99 -6.87
N LEU A 37 -12.28 6.51 -5.65
CA LEU A 37 -12.13 7.94 -5.39
C LEU A 37 -10.68 8.40 -5.50
N LEU A 38 -9.76 7.68 -4.84
CA LEU A 38 -8.33 7.97 -4.86
C LEU A 38 -7.81 7.99 -6.31
N ASN A 39 -8.32 7.08 -7.14
CA ASN A 39 -7.91 6.95 -8.53
C ASN A 39 -8.34 8.10 -9.45
N ARG A 40 -9.34 8.89 -9.07
CA ARG A 40 -9.69 10.12 -9.81
C ARG A 40 -8.56 11.13 -9.83
N SER A 41 -7.65 11.06 -8.85
CA SER A 41 -6.48 11.94 -8.78
C SER A 41 -5.31 11.55 -9.71
N PHE A 42 -5.50 10.51 -10.53
CA PHE A 42 -4.55 10.06 -11.57
C PHE A 42 -5.15 10.14 -12.98
N ALA A 43 -6.38 10.64 -13.11
CA ALA A 43 -7.00 10.79 -14.43
C ALA A 43 -6.22 11.87 -15.23
N PRO A 44 -5.87 11.60 -16.50
CA PRO A 44 -5.23 12.60 -17.34
C PRO A 44 -6.17 13.79 -17.57
N GLU A 45 -5.62 15.01 -17.61
CA GLU A 45 -6.39 16.21 -17.90
C GLU A 45 -7.06 16.09 -19.29
N GLY A 46 -8.39 15.99 -19.31
CA GLY A 46 -9.19 15.88 -20.53
C GLY A 46 -9.39 14.47 -21.09
N GLY A 47 -8.90 13.41 -20.42
CA GLY A 47 -9.11 12.02 -20.84
C GLY A 47 -10.33 11.34 -20.20
N ALA A 48 -10.68 10.16 -20.71
CA ALA A 48 -11.72 9.32 -20.10
C ALA A 48 -11.29 8.91 -18.68
N VAL A 49 -12.18 9.09 -17.70
CA VAL A 49 -11.94 8.71 -16.31
C VAL A 49 -11.88 7.17 -16.23
N THR A 50 -10.69 6.60 -16.24
CA THR A 50 -10.48 5.19 -15.93
C THR A 50 -10.41 5.01 -14.42
N ASP A 51 -11.19 4.05 -13.88
CA ASP A 51 -11.23 3.77 -12.44
C ASP A 51 -9.87 3.30 -11.86
N VAL A 52 -8.95 2.80 -12.69
CA VAL A 52 -7.64 2.25 -12.32
C VAL A 52 -6.66 2.46 -13.48
N THR A 53 -5.42 2.89 -13.18
CA THR A 53 -4.36 3.03 -14.20
C THR A 53 -3.81 1.67 -14.63
N ASP A 54 -3.21 1.59 -15.81
CA ASP A 54 -2.67 0.30 -16.31
C ASP A 54 -1.50 -0.20 -15.46
N LEU A 55 -0.64 0.70 -14.99
CA LEU A 55 0.44 0.38 -14.05
C LEU A 55 -0.12 -0.19 -12.73
N GLN A 56 -1.17 0.41 -12.18
CA GLN A 56 -1.82 -0.12 -10.97
C GLN A 56 -2.42 -1.50 -11.21
N LYS A 57 -3.07 -1.74 -12.36
CA LYS A 57 -3.62 -3.08 -12.68
C LYS A 57 -2.53 -4.13 -12.77
N GLU A 58 -1.44 -3.81 -13.46
CA GLU A 58 -0.30 -4.69 -13.61
C GLU A 58 0.30 -5.04 -12.24
N LEU A 59 0.65 -4.02 -11.44
CA LEU A 59 1.21 -4.21 -10.12
C LEU A 59 0.28 -5.02 -9.20
N LEU A 60 -1.02 -4.71 -9.18
CA LEU A 60 -1.98 -5.43 -8.33
C LEU A 60 -2.16 -6.90 -8.76
N GLY A 61 -2.07 -7.18 -10.06
CA GLY A 61 -2.08 -8.54 -10.60
C GLY A 61 -0.83 -9.34 -10.20
N LEU A 62 0.33 -8.68 -10.11
CA LEU A 62 1.61 -9.29 -9.74
C LEU A 62 1.83 -9.42 -8.23
N MET A 63 1.23 -8.57 -7.39
CA MET A 63 1.45 -8.55 -5.93
C MET A 63 0.94 -9.79 -5.17
N GLY A 64 0.58 -10.88 -5.85
CA GLY A 64 0.45 -12.22 -5.25
C GLY A 64 1.78 -12.96 -5.09
N MET A 65 2.87 -12.43 -5.66
CA MET A 65 4.22 -12.98 -5.65
C MET A 65 5.26 -11.88 -5.38
N ASP A 66 6.54 -12.25 -5.38
CA ASP A 66 7.63 -11.30 -5.23
C ASP A 66 7.78 -10.46 -6.50
N VAL A 67 7.78 -9.13 -6.34
CA VAL A 67 7.84 -8.16 -7.45
C VAL A 67 9.03 -7.22 -7.25
N HIS A 68 9.81 -7.03 -8.32
CA HIS A 68 10.82 -5.98 -8.38
C HIS A 68 10.44 -4.94 -9.44
N PHE A 69 10.24 -3.69 -8.99
CA PHE A 69 9.90 -2.57 -9.86
C PHE A 69 10.90 -1.42 -9.63
N ALA A 70 11.83 -1.24 -10.58
CA ALA A 70 12.89 -0.24 -10.48
C ALA A 70 12.62 1.04 -11.30
N ASN A 71 11.75 0.96 -12.31
CA ASN A 71 11.51 2.06 -13.26
C ASN A 71 10.36 2.96 -12.79
N SER A 72 10.57 3.72 -11.71
CA SER A 72 9.58 4.65 -11.16
C SER A 72 10.12 6.08 -11.17
N SER A 73 9.51 6.99 -11.93
CA SER A 73 9.78 8.42 -11.76
C SER A 73 9.08 8.92 -10.48
N PRO A 74 9.79 9.69 -9.64
CA PRO A 74 9.19 10.40 -8.50
C PRO A 74 8.03 11.32 -8.89
N LEU A 75 8.02 11.83 -10.13
CA LEU A 75 7.04 12.80 -10.63
C LEU A 75 5.75 12.15 -11.15
N LYS A 76 5.84 10.93 -11.68
CA LYS A 76 4.73 10.27 -12.37
C LYS A 76 4.29 9.00 -11.63
N GLU A 77 5.08 7.94 -11.72
CA GLU A 77 4.66 6.60 -11.29
C GLU A 77 4.69 6.43 -9.77
N ALA A 78 5.54 7.17 -9.04
CA ALA A 78 5.73 6.95 -7.60
C ALA A 78 4.43 7.03 -6.79
N LYS A 79 3.51 7.94 -7.16
CA LYS A 79 2.20 8.07 -6.52
C LYS A 79 1.30 6.87 -6.85
N GLU A 80 1.34 6.37 -8.08
CA GLU A 80 0.56 5.21 -8.54
C GLU A 80 1.04 3.92 -7.87
N VAL A 81 2.36 3.71 -7.83
CA VAL A 81 3.00 2.57 -7.16
C VAL A 81 2.64 2.55 -5.68
N ARG A 82 2.72 3.70 -4.99
CA ARG A 82 2.29 3.84 -3.59
C ARG A 82 0.83 3.49 -3.40
N SER A 83 -0.03 4.01 -4.27
CA SER A 83 -1.46 3.71 -4.27
C SER A 83 -1.71 2.19 -4.36
N ALA A 84 -1.02 1.51 -5.29
CA ALA A 84 -1.15 0.08 -5.54
C ALA A 84 -0.69 -0.77 -4.35
N TYR A 85 0.54 -0.56 -3.82
CA TYR A 85 0.99 -1.37 -2.69
C TYR A 85 0.20 -1.06 -1.42
N CYS A 86 -0.22 0.20 -1.19
CA CYS A 86 -1.03 0.54 -0.02
C CYS A 86 -2.39 -0.17 -0.06
N LEU A 87 -3.04 -0.22 -1.24
CA LEU A 87 -4.29 -0.96 -1.43
C LEU A 87 -4.08 -2.45 -1.17
N HIS A 88 -3.02 -3.04 -1.76
CA HIS A 88 -2.71 -4.46 -1.58
C HIS A 88 -2.50 -4.81 -0.10
N VAL A 89 -1.70 -4.01 0.61
CA VAL A 89 -1.40 -4.18 2.03
C VAL A 89 -2.66 -4.11 2.88
N LEU A 90 -3.50 -3.07 2.71
CA LEU A 90 -4.75 -2.96 3.47
C LEU A 90 -5.71 -4.10 3.14
N ASN A 91 -5.79 -4.52 1.88
CA ASN A 91 -6.61 -5.66 1.47
C ASN A 91 -6.16 -6.95 2.19
N HIS A 92 -4.85 -7.19 2.24
CA HIS A 92 -4.26 -8.31 2.95
C HIS A 92 -4.59 -8.27 4.46
N VAL A 93 -4.36 -7.13 5.11
CA VAL A 93 -4.62 -6.94 6.55
C VAL A 93 -6.10 -7.14 6.89
N LEU A 94 -7.02 -6.54 6.11
CA LEU A 94 -8.45 -6.65 6.37
C LEU A 94 -8.96 -8.08 6.18
N LYS A 95 -8.54 -8.77 5.11
CA LYS A 95 -8.89 -10.19 4.89
C LYS A 95 -8.37 -11.09 6.00
N ALA A 96 -7.12 -10.87 6.43
CA ALA A 96 -6.53 -11.61 7.54
C ALA A 96 -7.32 -11.39 8.84
N ASN A 97 -7.73 -10.15 9.13
CA ASN A 97 -8.57 -9.85 10.29
C ASN A 97 -9.96 -10.50 10.20
N THR A 98 -10.63 -10.44 9.05
CA THR A 98 -11.92 -11.12 8.84
C THR A 98 -11.81 -12.62 9.07
N ARG A 99 -10.71 -13.26 8.63
CA ARG A 99 -10.46 -14.69 8.86
C ARG A 99 -10.35 -14.98 10.36
N VAL A 100 -9.56 -14.20 11.10
CA VAL A 100 -9.38 -14.35 12.54
C VAL A 100 -10.71 -14.17 13.29
N LEU A 101 -11.48 -13.14 12.94
CA LEU A 101 -12.79 -12.88 13.58
C LEU A 101 -13.78 -14.03 13.35
N ARG A 102 -13.84 -14.56 12.12
CA ARG A 102 -14.68 -15.71 11.79
C ARG A 102 -14.27 -16.96 12.55
N ASN A 103 -12.98 -17.23 12.62
CA ASN A 103 -12.44 -18.38 13.33
C ASN A 103 -12.69 -18.27 14.84
N ASN A 104 -12.52 -17.07 15.41
CA ASN A 104 -12.87 -16.80 16.82
C ASN A 104 -14.37 -16.97 17.10
N ALA A 105 -15.25 -16.58 16.17
CA ALA A 105 -16.68 -16.81 16.33
C ALA A 105 -17.00 -18.32 16.34
N LYS A 106 -16.39 -19.09 15.44
CA LYS A 106 -16.55 -20.55 15.39
C LYS A 106 -16.07 -21.25 16.65
N LEU A 107 -14.92 -20.84 17.20
CA LEU A 107 -14.40 -21.37 18.47
C LEU A 107 -15.33 -21.12 19.66
N LYS A 108 -16.13 -20.05 19.64
CA LYS A 108 -17.12 -19.77 20.69
C LYS A 108 -18.36 -20.65 20.59
N GLU A 109 -18.72 -21.09 19.37
CA GLU A 109 -19.90 -21.91 19.11
C GLU A 109 -19.61 -23.42 19.23
N THR A 110 -18.39 -23.84 18.88
CA THR A 110 -17.94 -25.23 18.92
C THR A 110 -17.70 -25.71 20.37
N LYS A 111 -18.22 -26.90 20.72
CA LYS A 111 -17.88 -27.62 21.97
C LYS A 111 -16.70 -28.59 21.82
N ASP A 112 -16.24 -28.79 20.60
CA ASP A 112 -15.10 -29.64 20.27
C ASP A 112 -13.79 -28.93 20.67
N VAL A 113 -13.12 -29.49 21.67
CA VAL A 113 -11.89 -28.94 22.25
C VAL A 113 -10.69 -29.15 21.30
N HIS A 114 -10.84 -29.92 20.22
CA HIS A 114 -9.77 -30.24 19.27
C HIS A 114 -9.72 -29.32 18.04
N GLU A 115 -10.72 -28.45 17.83
CA GLU A 115 -10.69 -27.49 16.73
C GLU A 115 -9.82 -26.28 17.09
N GLU A 116 -8.59 -26.21 16.59
CA GLU A 116 -7.63 -25.11 16.86
C GLU A 116 -7.29 -24.34 15.57
N PHE A 117 -7.51 -23.01 15.57
CA PHE A 117 -7.09 -22.14 14.47
C PHE A 117 -5.74 -21.48 14.77
N ARG A 118 -4.73 -21.77 13.93
CA ARG A 118 -3.36 -21.23 14.05
C ARG A 118 -3.16 -19.95 13.23
N ASP A 119 -4.11 -19.04 13.30
CA ASP A 119 -4.09 -17.77 12.55
C ASP A 119 -3.65 -16.55 13.39
N GLN A 120 -3.33 -16.79 14.67
CA GLN A 120 -2.87 -15.80 15.64
C GLN A 120 -1.48 -16.18 16.16
N GLY A 121 -0.51 -15.28 15.95
CA GLY A 121 0.81 -15.37 16.56
C GLY A 121 0.91 -14.52 17.83
N ILE A 122 2.05 -14.60 18.52
CA ILE A 122 2.37 -13.80 19.72
C ILE A 122 2.27 -12.30 19.42
N THR A 123 2.76 -11.88 18.26
CA THR A 123 2.64 -10.51 17.76
C THR A 123 1.75 -10.47 16.51
N ARG A 124 1.04 -9.36 16.31
CA ARG A 124 0.10 -9.16 15.19
C ARG A 124 0.60 -8.34 13.98
N PRO A 125 1.89 -7.94 13.79
CA PRO A 125 2.34 -7.38 12.52
C PRO A 125 2.03 -8.33 11.35
N LYS A 126 1.49 -7.76 10.26
CA LYS A 126 1.19 -8.50 9.02
C LYS A 126 2.05 -8.03 7.85
N VAL A 127 2.41 -6.76 7.84
CA VAL A 127 3.17 -6.13 6.76
C VAL A 127 4.15 -5.13 7.36
N LEU A 128 5.36 -5.08 6.80
CA LEU A 128 6.37 -4.04 7.04
C LEU A 128 6.57 -3.26 5.74
N ILE A 129 6.53 -1.93 5.81
CA ILE A 129 6.84 -1.03 4.69
C ILE A 129 8.06 -0.22 5.08
N LEU A 130 9.10 -0.26 4.24
CA LEU A 130 10.32 0.51 4.40
C LEU A 130 10.32 1.66 3.41
N VAL A 131 10.60 2.87 3.90
CA VAL A 131 10.69 4.10 3.13
C VAL A 131 11.89 4.90 3.62
N PRO A 132 12.57 5.66 2.74
CA PRO A 132 13.84 6.29 3.09
C PRO A 132 13.70 7.47 4.05
N PHE A 133 12.61 8.23 3.97
CA PHE A 133 12.42 9.48 4.71
C PHE A 133 11.07 9.52 5.44
N ARG A 134 10.97 10.37 6.46
CA ARG A 134 9.71 10.61 7.19
C ARG A 134 8.57 11.06 6.30
N ASP A 135 8.83 11.90 5.29
CA ASP A 135 7.81 12.29 4.31
C ASP A 135 7.25 11.08 3.53
N GLY A 136 8.10 10.13 3.18
CA GLY A 136 7.68 8.86 2.58
C GLY A 136 6.69 8.11 3.49
N ALA A 137 7.00 8.03 4.79
CA ALA A 137 6.13 7.39 5.78
C ALA A 137 4.81 8.16 5.96
N LEU A 138 4.88 9.49 5.99
CA LEU A 138 3.70 10.35 6.05
C LEU A 138 2.76 10.10 4.88
N ARG A 139 3.29 10.08 3.64
CA ARG A 139 2.49 9.85 2.43
C ARG A 139 1.86 8.45 2.41
N VAL A 140 2.56 7.42 2.91
CA VAL A 140 2.00 6.08 3.07
C VAL A 140 0.81 6.09 4.03
N VAL A 141 0.98 6.66 5.23
CA VAL A 141 -0.08 6.72 6.24
C VAL A 141 -1.27 7.56 5.76
N GLN A 142 -1.01 8.68 5.09
CA GLN A 142 -2.08 9.48 4.47
C GLN A 142 -2.84 8.67 3.42
N THR A 143 -2.14 7.90 2.58
CA THR A 143 -2.77 7.00 1.60
C THR A 143 -3.65 5.95 2.30
N PHE A 144 -3.20 5.37 3.41
CA PHE A 144 -4.02 4.45 4.21
C PHE A 144 -5.27 5.12 4.77
N ILE A 145 -5.14 6.32 5.32
CA ILE A 145 -6.28 7.08 5.84
C ILE A 145 -7.28 7.34 4.72
N THR A 146 -6.84 7.79 3.54
CA THR A 146 -7.72 8.01 2.38
C THR A 146 -8.42 6.72 1.92
N LEU A 147 -7.74 5.59 1.95
CA LEU A 147 -8.33 4.30 1.56
C LEU A 147 -9.35 3.77 2.59
N LEU A 148 -9.17 4.08 3.88
CA LEU A 148 -10.03 3.57 4.95
C LEU A 148 -11.15 4.53 5.37
N GLU A 149 -10.97 5.84 5.20
CA GLU A 149 -11.93 6.87 5.63
C GLU A 149 -13.09 6.98 4.62
N PRO A 150 -14.34 6.66 5.00
CA PRO A 150 -15.49 6.84 4.12
C PRO A 150 -15.75 8.33 3.85
N LYS A 151 -16.22 8.67 2.63
CA LYS A 151 -16.53 10.07 2.25
C LYS A 151 -17.42 10.81 3.25
N ASP A 152 -18.42 10.11 3.79
CA ASP A 152 -19.47 10.73 4.61
C ASP A 152 -19.19 10.62 6.12
N LYS A 153 -18.07 10.02 6.52
CA LYS A 153 -17.76 9.78 7.93
C LYS A 153 -16.28 9.92 8.22
N LYS A 154 -15.93 10.87 9.09
CA LYS A 154 -14.57 10.95 9.63
C LYS A 154 -14.24 9.71 10.46
N MET A 155 -13.08 9.13 10.16
CA MET A 155 -12.53 8.03 10.93
C MET A 155 -11.66 8.59 12.05
N ASP A 156 -11.83 8.07 13.27
CA ASP A 156 -10.89 8.38 14.34
C ASP A 156 -9.57 7.63 14.11
N VAL A 157 -8.46 8.37 14.13
CA VAL A 157 -7.11 7.83 13.91
C VAL A 157 -6.28 8.18 15.12
N SER A 158 -5.98 7.17 15.93
CA SER A 158 -5.19 7.30 17.14
C SER A 158 -3.86 8.00 16.86
N SER A 159 -3.51 8.98 17.70
CA SER A 159 -2.23 9.71 17.62
C SER A 159 -1.97 10.44 16.29
N LYS A 160 -2.99 10.68 15.45
CA LYS A 160 -2.86 11.38 14.15
C LYS A 160 -2.16 12.73 14.27
N LYS A 161 -2.48 13.52 15.30
CA LYS A 161 -1.86 14.82 15.55
C LYS A 161 -0.36 14.68 15.81
N ARG A 162 0.03 13.85 16.78
CA ARG A 162 1.44 13.56 17.10
C ARG A 162 2.21 13.02 15.89
N PHE A 163 1.60 12.13 15.12
CA PHE A 163 2.23 11.60 13.90
C PHE A 163 2.47 12.72 12.88
N LYS A 164 1.49 13.59 12.65
CA LYS A 164 1.64 14.72 11.72
C LYS A 164 2.71 15.72 12.18
N GLU A 165 2.84 15.96 13.48
CA GLU A 165 3.89 16.83 14.04
C GLU A 165 5.29 16.22 13.87
N GLN A 166 5.45 14.91 14.02
CA GLN A 166 6.77 14.26 13.93
C GLN A 166 7.24 13.96 12.50
N PHE A 167 6.31 13.64 11.61
CA PHE A 167 6.58 13.23 10.23
C PHE A 167 6.25 14.30 9.19
N GLY A 168 5.53 15.35 9.58
CA GLY A 168 5.26 16.51 8.75
C GLY A 168 6.49 17.38 8.56
N GLU A 169 6.45 18.20 7.52
CA GLU A 169 7.43 19.24 7.24
C GLU A 169 7.18 20.44 8.17
N GLU A 170 8.25 20.94 8.81
CA GLU A 170 8.23 22.27 9.42
C GLU A 170 8.35 23.32 8.33
N ALA A 171 7.75 24.50 8.50
CA ALA A 171 7.84 25.58 7.53
C ALA A 171 9.30 26.11 7.46
N ALA A 172 10.14 25.44 6.69
CA ALA A 172 11.51 25.84 6.41
C ALA A 172 11.54 26.62 5.11
N GLU A 173 12.30 27.71 5.10
CA GLU A 173 12.54 28.48 3.89
C GLU A 173 13.40 27.65 2.93
N THR A 174 12.80 27.22 1.82
CA THR A 174 13.55 26.59 0.74
C THR A 174 14.55 27.62 0.22
N PRO A 175 15.88 27.34 0.22
CA PRO A 175 16.85 28.34 -0.21
C PRO A 175 16.59 28.68 -1.69
N SER A 176 16.35 29.95 -1.98
CA SER A 176 15.91 30.43 -3.31
C SER A 176 16.90 30.16 -4.45
N ASN A 177 18.13 29.76 -4.15
CA ASN A 177 19.23 29.65 -5.10
C ASN A 177 19.68 28.20 -5.41
N LEU A 178 18.91 27.18 -5.02
CA LEU A 178 19.20 25.78 -5.35
C LEU A 178 18.56 25.38 -6.68
N HIS A 179 19.31 25.49 -7.78
CA HIS A 179 18.88 24.93 -9.06
C HIS A 179 19.12 23.42 -9.06
N ARG A 180 18.07 22.63 -8.83
CA ARG A 180 18.10 21.17 -8.89
C ARG A 180 17.06 20.65 -9.90
N PRO A 181 17.24 19.45 -10.47
CA PRO A 181 16.22 18.85 -11.33
C PRO A 181 14.90 18.60 -10.60
N ASP A 182 13.80 18.53 -11.35
CA ASP A 182 12.46 18.31 -10.77
C ASP A 182 12.37 17.01 -9.95
N ASP A 183 13.01 15.93 -10.41
CA ASP A 183 13.06 14.66 -9.66
C ASP A 183 13.74 14.82 -8.30
N TYR A 184 14.76 15.67 -8.18
CA TYR A 184 15.39 15.97 -6.90
C TYR A 184 14.39 16.64 -5.97
N HIS A 185 13.67 17.65 -6.45
CA HIS A 185 12.67 18.34 -5.66
C HIS A 185 11.52 17.40 -5.24
N ALA A 186 11.12 16.46 -6.10
CA ALA A 186 10.09 15.49 -5.78
C ALA A 186 10.51 14.47 -4.71
N VAL A 187 11.78 14.05 -4.69
CA VAL A 187 12.33 13.10 -3.71
C VAL A 187 12.63 13.77 -2.38
N PHE A 188 13.19 14.98 -2.40
CA PHE A 188 13.66 15.70 -1.22
C PHE A 188 12.71 16.81 -0.75
N SER A 189 11.43 16.75 -1.15
CA SER A 189 10.36 17.57 -0.59
C SER A 189 9.88 17.04 0.77
N GLY A 190 9.33 17.90 1.61
CA GLY A 190 8.76 17.48 2.88
C GLY A 190 9.81 17.25 3.95
N ASN A 191 9.45 16.43 4.94
CA ASN A 191 10.38 16.03 5.99
C ASN A 191 11.35 14.93 5.52
N ILE A 192 12.57 15.33 5.14
CA ILE A 192 13.63 14.44 4.67
C ILE A 192 14.47 13.80 5.80
N ASP A 193 14.10 13.99 7.08
CA ASP A 193 14.79 13.34 8.19
C ASP A 193 14.59 11.81 8.13
N ASP A 194 15.67 11.07 8.25
CA ASP A 194 15.73 9.60 8.27
C ASP A 194 16.01 9.03 9.67
N HIS A 195 16.13 9.89 10.69
CA HIS A 195 16.30 9.47 12.08
C HIS A 195 14.96 9.00 12.66
N PHE A 196 14.56 7.76 12.34
CA PHE A 196 13.42 7.10 12.98
C PHE A 196 13.79 6.72 14.42
N ARG A 197 13.20 7.43 15.39
CA ARG A 197 13.30 7.07 16.82
C ARG A 197 12.18 6.08 17.14
N ILE A 198 12.54 4.84 17.50
CA ILE A 198 11.63 3.78 17.94
C ILE A 198 11.57 3.76 19.46
#